data_AF-A0A1F7MUM1-F1
#
_entry.id   AF-A0A1F7MUM1-F1
#
_cell.length_a   1.000
_cell.length_b   1.000
_cell.length_c   1.000
_cell.angle_alpha   90.00
_cell.angle_beta   90.00
_cell.angle_gamma   90.00
#
_symmetry.space_group_name_H-M   'P 1'
#
loop_
_entity.id
_entity.type
_entity.pdbx_description
1 polymer ?
#
loop_
_entity_poly.entity_id
_entity_poly.type
_entity_poly.pdbx_seq_one_letter_code
_entity_poly.pdbx_strand_id
1 'polypeptide(L)'
;MSREAERPLAEWGRRLSDRIRAALDAGDLDGARRLALEGDGQARSLEKEYALMYKGLGITIRILLDLLGETVTRRAASDREPAGEALEKLLRRFRDEMRALLQRAWRASVEVPGSSGGGDIRGELASTAHLLTEAEGLFAREQALRAQEVVSAIDAGEIQRARALIDRKERDEYVPLHDRLVRFMAEVFGYVLTQFGPEELYRFHRATAEGQRQGFEQWERLPAAEFARATVFLLKQHMGPIEVTEDDEKFTIVGAPCGSGGRLRLAGVYSGPEALPFVEGRGPLTAGQERFPVYCSHCPIWNDVAPREWFGRPQWVLENPSRPDGSCTLHIYKRRDAAGPAAR
;
A
#
# COMPACT_ATOMS: atom_id res chain seq x y z
N MET A 1 29.68 -1.50 11.55
CA MET A 1 28.51 -0.61 11.38
C MET A 1 28.23 -0.54 9.88
N SER A 2 27.02 -0.89 9.43
CA SER A 2 26.68 -0.84 8.00
C SER A 2 26.83 0.61 7.49
N ARG A 3 27.43 0.81 6.30
CA ARG A 3 27.54 2.11 5.59
C ARG A 3 26.20 2.85 5.44
N GLU A 4 25.11 2.16 5.68
CA GLU A 4 23.74 2.67 5.59
C GLU A 4 23.29 3.46 6.83
N ALA A 5 23.86 3.20 8.02
CA ALA A 5 23.55 3.92 9.25
C ALA A 5 23.91 5.43 9.17
N GLU A 6 24.79 5.81 8.24
CA GLU A 6 25.37 7.15 8.12
C GLU A 6 24.64 8.07 7.11
N ARG A 7 23.57 7.62 6.43
CA ARG A 7 22.86 8.48 5.46
C ARG A 7 22.08 9.62 6.13
N PRO A 8 22.19 10.85 5.63
CA PRO A 8 21.37 11.97 6.10
C PRO A 8 19.87 11.67 6.00
N LEU A 9 19.07 12.17 6.95
CA LEU A 9 17.61 11.97 6.98
C LEU A 9 16.92 12.40 5.67
N ALA A 10 17.40 13.50 5.06
CA ALA A 10 16.90 14.01 3.79
C ALA A 10 16.96 12.99 2.64
N GLU A 11 17.84 11.99 2.74
CA GLU A 11 18.03 10.96 1.72
C GLU A 11 17.15 9.70 1.95
N TRP A 12 16.48 9.58 3.10
CA TRP A 12 15.69 8.38 3.43
C TRP A 12 14.47 8.23 2.51
N GLY A 13 13.83 9.35 2.15
CA GLY A 13 12.68 9.38 1.25
C GLY A 13 13.02 9.07 -0.21
N ARG A 14 14.30 9.12 -0.60
CA ARG A 14 14.74 8.92 -1.98
C ARG A 14 14.65 7.44 -2.38
N ARG A 15 13.99 7.13 -3.49
CA ARG A 15 13.87 5.76 -4.02
C ARG A 15 15.14 5.30 -4.73
N LEU A 16 15.27 4.00 -4.95
CA LEU A 16 16.43 3.41 -5.63
C LEU A 16 16.49 3.90 -7.09
N SER A 17 15.37 3.85 -7.79
CA SER A 17 15.20 4.39 -9.14
C SER A 17 15.64 5.86 -9.26
N ASP A 18 15.32 6.72 -8.28
CA ASP A 18 15.74 8.12 -8.25
C ASP A 18 17.26 8.29 -8.02
N ARG A 19 17.90 7.36 -7.31
CA ARG A 19 19.36 7.31 -7.16
C ARG A 19 20.03 6.86 -8.45
N ILE A 20 19.49 5.83 -9.12
CA ILE A 20 20.01 5.35 -10.41
C ILE A 20 19.90 6.44 -11.47
N ARG A 21 18.76 7.13 -11.56
CA ARG A 21 18.58 8.28 -12.48
C ARG A 21 19.63 9.37 -12.23
N ALA A 22 19.90 9.71 -10.97
CA ALA A 22 20.90 10.74 -10.68
C ALA A 22 22.34 10.29 -10.99
N ALA A 23 22.67 9.01 -10.79
CA ALA A 23 23.97 8.47 -11.21
C ALA A 23 24.12 8.51 -12.75
N LEU A 24 23.06 8.14 -13.47
CA LEU A 24 23.00 8.26 -14.94
C LEU A 24 23.18 9.72 -15.41
N ASP A 25 22.47 10.66 -14.78
CA ASP A 25 22.54 12.09 -15.11
C ASP A 25 23.93 12.69 -14.83
N ALA A 26 24.67 12.13 -13.86
CA ALA A 26 26.04 12.50 -13.55
C ALA A 26 27.09 11.78 -14.43
N GLY A 27 26.69 10.86 -15.30
CA GLY A 27 27.61 10.02 -16.08
C GLY A 27 28.33 8.93 -15.26
N ASP A 28 27.90 8.68 -14.01
CA ASP A 28 28.44 7.61 -13.15
C ASP A 28 27.78 6.27 -13.51
N LEU A 29 28.20 5.68 -14.63
CA LEU A 29 27.67 4.41 -15.12
C LEU A 29 27.96 3.26 -14.16
N ASP A 30 29.16 3.22 -13.56
CA ASP A 30 29.53 2.19 -12.59
C ASP A 30 28.65 2.28 -11.33
N GLY A 31 28.37 3.49 -10.85
CA GLY A 31 27.45 3.73 -9.74
C GLY A 31 26.01 3.35 -10.07
N ALA A 32 25.51 3.76 -11.24
CA ALA A 32 24.18 3.38 -11.71
C ALA A 32 24.02 1.85 -11.80
N ARG A 33 25.05 1.17 -12.33
CA ARG A 33 25.09 -0.28 -12.45
C ARG A 33 25.09 -0.98 -11.09
N ARG A 34 25.96 -0.56 -10.17
CA ARG A 34 26.02 -1.10 -8.81
C ARG A 34 24.66 -0.94 -8.11
N LEU A 35 24.06 0.24 -8.16
CA LEU A 35 22.73 0.49 -7.61
C LEU A 35 21.66 -0.41 -8.24
N ALA A 36 21.69 -0.61 -9.56
CA ALA A 36 20.71 -1.47 -10.23
C ALA A 36 20.80 -2.94 -9.77
N LEU A 37 22.02 -3.46 -9.56
CA LEU A 37 22.27 -4.86 -9.20
C LEU A 37 22.17 -5.13 -7.69
N GLU A 38 22.74 -4.25 -6.89
CA GLU A 38 22.95 -4.45 -5.44
C GLU A 38 22.03 -3.58 -4.59
N GLY A 39 21.32 -2.65 -5.23
CA GLY A 39 20.37 -1.77 -4.57
C GLY A 39 21.02 -0.66 -3.76
N ASP A 40 20.23 -0.07 -2.85
CA ASP A 40 20.64 1.05 -2.02
C ASP A 40 20.62 0.68 -0.52
N GLY A 41 20.74 -0.60 -0.18
CA GLY A 41 20.68 -1.09 1.20
C GLY A 41 19.25 -1.24 1.75
N GLN A 42 18.28 -0.44 1.27
CA GLN A 42 16.87 -0.61 1.62
C GLN A 42 16.17 -1.49 0.58
N ALA A 43 16.27 -1.11 -0.70
CA ALA A 43 15.94 -1.99 -1.80
C ALA A 43 17.17 -2.84 -2.12
N ARG A 44 16.97 -4.16 -2.32
CA ARG A 44 18.07 -5.10 -2.58
C ARG A 44 18.61 -5.06 -4.01
N SER A 45 17.81 -4.52 -4.95
CA SER A 45 18.13 -4.37 -6.37
C SER A 45 16.99 -3.63 -7.07
N LEU A 46 17.22 -3.17 -8.30
CA LEU A 46 16.18 -2.58 -9.13
C LEU A 46 15.06 -3.59 -9.45
N GLU A 47 15.40 -4.86 -9.61
CA GLU A 47 14.41 -5.94 -9.76
C GLU A 47 13.42 -5.94 -8.58
N LYS A 48 13.93 -5.84 -7.35
CA LYS A 48 13.14 -6.02 -6.13
C LYS A 48 12.56 -4.73 -5.55
N GLU A 49 12.86 -3.56 -6.12
CA GLU A 49 12.47 -2.25 -5.60
C GLU A 49 10.99 -2.19 -5.18
N TYR A 50 10.08 -2.58 -6.09
CA TYR A 50 8.63 -2.52 -5.88
C TYR A 50 8.00 -3.81 -5.36
N ALA A 51 8.78 -4.88 -5.24
CA ALA A 51 8.26 -6.22 -4.93
C ALA A 51 7.63 -6.29 -3.53
N LEU A 52 8.24 -5.62 -2.54
CA LEU A 52 7.73 -5.60 -1.17
C LEU A 52 6.29 -5.06 -1.12
N MET A 53 6.07 -3.90 -1.72
CA MET A 53 4.78 -3.22 -1.66
C MET A 53 3.71 -3.94 -2.49
N TYR A 54 4.05 -4.35 -3.72
CA TYR A 54 3.09 -5.06 -4.56
C TYR A 54 2.61 -6.37 -3.91
N LYS A 55 3.56 -7.16 -3.37
CA LYS A 55 3.25 -8.38 -2.63
C LYS A 55 2.47 -8.10 -1.34
N GLY A 56 2.87 -7.09 -0.57
CA GLY A 56 2.19 -6.70 0.67
C GLY A 56 0.73 -6.32 0.45
N LEU A 57 0.44 -5.53 -0.58
CA LEU A 57 -0.93 -5.20 -1.00
C LEU A 57 -1.70 -6.45 -1.43
N GLY A 58 -1.07 -7.35 -2.19
CA GLY A 58 -1.68 -8.63 -2.59
C GLY A 58 -2.07 -9.50 -1.38
N ILE A 59 -1.19 -9.62 -0.39
CA ILE A 59 -1.48 -10.33 0.87
C ILE A 59 -2.65 -9.67 1.61
N THR A 60 -2.60 -8.35 1.78
CA THR A 60 -3.64 -7.58 2.46
C THR A 60 -4.98 -7.80 1.79
N ILE A 61 -5.06 -7.72 0.46
CA ILE A 61 -6.30 -7.90 -0.27
C ILE A 61 -6.84 -9.33 -0.13
N ARG A 62 -5.99 -10.36 -0.14
CA ARG A 62 -6.47 -11.74 0.10
C ARG A 62 -7.11 -11.90 1.47
N ILE A 63 -6.52 -11.28 2.51
CA ILE A 63 -7.14 -11.21 3.85
C ILE A 63 -8.51 -10.51 3.77
N LEU A 64 -8.61 -9.39 3.03
CA LEU A 64 -9.89 -8.71 2.85
C LEU A 64 -10.93 -9.59 2.14
N LEU A 65 -10.54 -10.37 1.14
CA LEU A 65 -11.44 -11.27 0.41
C LEU A 65 -11.98 -12.37 1.33
N ASP A 66 -11.13 -12.98 2.15
CA ASP A 66 -11.54 -13.99 3.13
C ASP A 66 -12.54 -13.39 4.14
N LEU A 67 -12.21 -12.23 4.72
CA LEU A 67 -13.08 -11.52 5.66
C LEU A 67 -14.41 -11.08 5.02
N LEU A 68 -14.41 -10.69 3.74
CA LEU A 68 -15.63 -10.37 3.01
C LEU A 68 -16.54 -11.59 2.88
N GLY A 69 -15.95 -12.76 2.57
CA GLY A 69 -16.68 -14.02 2.50
C GLY A 69 -17.37 -14.36 3.82
N GLU A 70 -16.67 -14.21 4.94
CA GLU A 70 -17.23 -14.39 6.28
C GLU A 70 -18.34 -13.38 6.59
N THR A 71 -18.09 -12.10 6.30
CA THR A 71 -19.03 -11.00 6.58
C THR A 71 -20.34 -11.16 5.82
N VAL A 72 -20.26 -11.49 4.52
CA VAL A 72 -21.45 -11.74 3.69
C VAL A 72 -22.18 -13.01 4.13
N THR A 73 -21.45 -14.08 4.45
CA THR A 73 -22.06 -15.34 4.94
C THR A 73 -22.83 -15.11 6.25
N ARG A 74 -22.26 -14.32 7.17
CA ARG A 74 -22.90 -13.96 8.45
C ARG A 74 -24.22 -13.22 8.24
N ARG A 75 -24.29 -12.31 7.26
CA ARG A 75 -25.51 -11.55 6.93
C ARG A 75 -26.55 -12.36 6.15
N ALA A 76 -26.14 -13.24 5.26
CA ALA A 76 -27.08 -14.10 4.53
C ALA A 76 -27.88 -15.01 5.48
N ALA A 77 -27.33 -15.31 6.66
CA ALA A 77 -28.05 -16.00 7.73
C ALA A 77 -29.07 -15.11 8.46
N SER A 78 -28.99 -13.78 8.34
CA SER A 78 -29.84 -12.81 9.06
C SER A 78 -30.89 -12.09 8.20
N ASP A 79 -30.66 -11.85 6.90
CA ASP A 79 -31.55 -11.08 6.00
C ASP A 79 -31.80 -11.74 4.62
N ARG A 80 -32.91 -11.39 3.95
CA ARG A 80 -33.36 -11.97 2.65
C ARG A 80 -33.05 -11.15 1.36
N GLU A 81 -32.19 -10.11 1.40
CA GLU A 81 -31.89 -9.21 0.26
C GLU A 81 -30.41 -9.27 -0.22
N PRO A 82 -30.08 -8.89 -1.48
CA PRO A 82 -28.93 -9.45 -2.21
C PRO A 82 -27.65 -8.60 -2.09
N ALA A 83 -27.05 -8.53 -0.90
CA ALA A 83 -25.70 -7.97 -0.73
C ALA A 83 -24.66 -8.65 -1.67
N GLY A 84 -24.91 -9.89 -2.07
CA GLY A 84 -24.06 -10.66 -2.98
C GLY A 84 -23.91 -10.05 -4.38
N GLU A 85 -24.94 -9.42 -4.95
CA GLU A 85 -24.87 -8.92 -6.33
C GLU A 85 -23.93 -7.70 -6.46
N ALA A 86 -24.01 -6.77 -5.50
CA ALA A 86 -23.14 -5.60 -5.48
C ALA A 86 -21.66 -6.00 -5.28
N LEU A 87 -21.41 -6.98 -4.42
CA LEU A 87 -20.05 -7.51 -4.23
C LEU A 87 -19.56 -8.25 -5.48
N GLU A 88 -20.39 -9.08 -6.11
CA GLU A 88 -20.05 -9.75 -7.37
C GLU A 88 -19.63 -8.74 -8.46
N LYS A 89 -20.41 -7.66 -8.63
CA LYS A 89 -20.08 -6.58 -9.58
C LYS A 89 -18.74 -5.91 -9.25
N LEU A 90 -18.49 -5.62 -7.98
CA LEU A 90 -17.24 -5.02 -7.50
C LEU A 90 -16.05 -5.94 -7.82
N LEU A 91 -16.15 -7.22 -7.51
CA LEU A 91 -15.10 -8.22 -7.76
C LEU A 91 -14.83 -8.40 -9.26
N ARG A 92 -15.88 -8.53 -10.08
CA ARG A 92 -15.76 -8.62 -11.55
C ARG A 92 -15.06 -7.40 -12.14
N ARG A 93 -15.51 -6.19 -11.76
CA ARG A 93 -14.90 -4.93 -12.23
C ARG A 93 -13.41 -4.86 -11.88
N PHE A 94 -13.04 -5.20 -10.64
CA PHE A 94 -11.64 -5.24 -10.24
C PHE A 94 -10.81 -6.19 -11.09
N ARG A 95 -11.31 -7.41 -11.35
CA ARG A 95 -10.59 -8.38 -12.18
C ARG A 95 -10.45 -7.91 -13.62
N ASP A 96 -11.48 -7.31 -14.20
CA ASP A 96 -11.45 -6.78 -15.57
C ASP A 96 -10.43 -5.64 -15.71
N GLU A 97 -10.44 -4.69 -14.77
CA GLU A 97 -9.49 -3.58 -14.75
C GLU A 97 -8.05 -4.05 -14.54
N MET A 98 -7.83 -5.00 -13.61
CA MET A 98 -6.50 -5.60 -13.41
C MET A 98 -6.00 -6.29 -14.67
N ARG A 99 -6.83 -7.09 -15.36
CA ARG A 99 -6.45 -7.72 -16.63
C ARG A 99 -6.10 -6.68 -17.70
N ALA A 100 -6.90 -5.62 -17.81
CA ALA A 100 -6.63 -4.54 -18.75
C ALA A 100 -5.29 -3.83 -18.46
N LEU A 101 -4.96 -3.60 -17.19
CA LEU A 101 -3.70 -3.00 -16.77
C LEU A 101 -2.50 -3.92 -17.06
N LEU A 102 -2.60 -5.21 -16.74
CA LEU A 102 -1.56 -6.21 -17.04
C LEU A 102 -1.32 -6.33 -18.56
N GLN A 103 -2.40 -6.35 -19.35
CA GLN A 103 -2.32 -6.35 -20.80
C GLN A 103 -1.65 -5.07 -21.34
N ARG A 104 -1.94 -3.90 -20.74
CA ARG A 104 -1.31 -2.64 -21.13
C ARG A 104 0.18 -2.61 -20.78
N ALA A 105 0.56 -3.06 -19.59
CA ALA A 105 1.93 -3.02 -19.10
C ALA A 105 2.84 -3.97 -19.91
N TRP A 106 2.38 -5.21 -20.13
CA TRP A 106 3.24 -6.31 -20.61
C TRP A 106 2.68 -7.11 -21.79
N ARG A 107 1.51 -6.73 -22.33
CA ARG A 107 0.81 -7.50 -23.39
C ARG A 107 0.53 -8.95 -22.99
N ALA A 108 0.43 -9.20 -21.69
CA ALA A 108 0.22 -10.50 -21.10
C ALA A 108 -1.22 -10.63 -20.59
N SER A 109 -1.81 -11.79 -20.85
CA SER A 109 -3.09 -12.20 -20.28
C SER A 109 -2.87 -13.15 -19.11
N VAL A 110 -3.58 -12.91 -18.02
CA VAL A 110 -3.68 -13.85 -16.90
C VAL A 110 -4.99 -14.60 -17.02
N GLU A 111 -4.92 -15.93 -17.07
CA GLU A 111 -6.10 -16.78 -17.00
C GLU A 111 -6.69 -16.72 -15.60
N VAL A 112 -8.02 -16.60 -15.54
CA VAL A 112 -8.76 -16.64 -14.28
C VAL A 112 -9.81 -17.73 -14.45
N PRO A 113 -9.91 -18.69 -13.52
CA PRO A 113 -10.96 -19.69 -13.55
C PRO A 113 -12.32 -19.04 -13.77
N GLY A 114 -13.07 -19.60 -14.73
CA GLY A 114 -14.42 -19.15 -15.04
C GLY A 114 -15.27 -19.16 -13.77
N SER A 115 -15.99 -18.06 -13.53
CA SER A 115 -17.04 -18.02 -12.53
C SER A 115 -18.22 -18.88 -13.00
N SER A 116 -18.81 -19.65 -12.08
CA SER A 116 -19.89 -20.62 -12.32
C SER A 116 -21.24 -19.99 -12.71
N GLY A 117 -21.28 -18.68 -12.99
CA GLY A 117 -22.50 -17.90 -13.26
C GLY A 117 -22.89 -17.04 -12.07
N GLY A 118 -23.90 -16.19 -12.24
CA GLY A 118 -24.33 -15.24 -11.21
C GLY A 118 -24.76 -15.93 -9.91
N GLY A 119 -24.38 -15.36 -8.76
CA GLY A 119 -24.78 -15.83 -7.44
C GLY A 119 -23.76 -16.71 -6.67
N ASP A 120 -22.65 -17.12 -7.28
CA ASP A 120 -21.56 -17.84 -6.58
C ASP A 120 -20.50 -16.87 -6.01
N ILE A 121 -20.84 -16.22 -4.89
CA ILE A 121 -19.92 -15.25 -4.28
C ILE A 121 -18.60 -15.87 -3.82
N ARG A 122 -18.60 -17.16 -3.43
CA ARG A 122 -17.38 -17.86 -3.01
C ARG A 122 -16.46 -18.09 -4.20
N GLY A 123 -17.03 -18.52 -5.34
CA GLY A 123 -16.32 -18.61 -6.61
C GLY A 123 -15.74 -17.27 -7.04
N GLU A 124 -16.49 -16.18 -6.91
CA GLU A 124 -16.03 -14.82 -7.23
C GLU A 124 -14.83 -14.38 -6.37
N LEU A 125 -14.87 -14.63 -5.06
CA LEU A 125 -13.76 -14.34 -4.15
C LEU A 125 -12.53 -15.18 -4.51
N ALA A 126 -12.71 -16.49 -4.73
CA ALA A 126 -11.64 -17.41 -5.10
C ALA A 126 -10.97 -17.03 -6.44
N SER A 127 -11.75 -16.72 -7.48
CA SER A 127 -11.24 -16.25 -8.76
C SER A 127 -10.48 -14.93 -8.63
N THR A 128 -10.90 -14.04 -7.72
CA THR A 128 -10.20 -12.78 -7.44
C THR A 128 -8.87 -13.02 -6.73
N ALA A 129 -8.85 -13.90 -5.72
CA ALA A 129 -7.62 -14.30 -5.05
C ALA A 129 -6.63 -14.98 -6.00
N HIS A 130 -7.12 -15.83 -6.91
CA HIS A 130 -6.31 -16.49 -7.92
C HIS A 130 -5.67 -15.48 -8.88
N LEU A 131 -6.45 -14.52 -9.41
CA LEU A 131 -5.91 -13.44 -10.25
C LEU A 131 -4.76 -12.69 -9.55
N LEU A 132 -4.91 -12.37 -8.26
CA LEU A 132 -3.88 -11.67 -7.50
C LEU A 132 -2.58 -12.48 -7.39
N THR A 133 -2.68 -13.79 -7.22
CA THR A 133 -1.52 -14.70 -7.17
C THR A 133 -0.79 -14.73 -8.51
N GLU A 134 -1.52 -14.93 -9.61
CA GLU A 134 -0.94 -14.95 -10.95
C GLU A 134 -0.34 -13.61 -11.35
N ALA A 135 -1.04 -12.50 -11.02
CA ALA A 135 -0.54 -11.15 -11.26
C ALA A 135 0.74 -10.84 -10.46
N GLU A 136 0.87 -11.34 -9.22
CA GLU A 136 2.10 -11.23 -8.43
C GLU A 136 3.27 -11.98 -9.07
N GLY A 137 3.02 -13.21 -9.55
CA GLY A 137 4.03 -13.99 -10.26
C GLY A 137 4.49 -13.31 -11.55
N LEU A 138 3.55 -12.80 -12.35
CA LEU A 138 3.85 -12.05 -13.57
C LEU A 138 4.61 -10.75 -13.26
N PHE A 139 4.17 -9.98 -12.27
CA PHE A 139 4.84 -8.76 -11.83
C PHE A 139 6.30 -9.03 -11.46
N ALA A 140 6.56 -10.05 -10.64
CA ALA A 140 7.93 -10.37 -10.24
C ALA A 140 8.84 -10.71 -11.45
N ARG A 141 8.33 -11.46 -12.44
CA ARG A 141 9.10 -11.80 -13.64
C ARG A 141 9.38 -10.58 -14.51
N GLU A 142 8.37 -9.78 -14.81
CA GLU A 142 8.49 -8.62 -15.69
C GLU A 142 9.38 -7.53 -15.08
N GLN A 143 9.29 -7.32 -13.76
CA GLN A 143 10.16 -6.39 -13.05
C GLN A 143 11.63 -6.83 -13.05
N ALA A 144 11.90 -8.15 -13.07
CA ALA A 144 13.24 -8.70 -13.21
C ALA A 144 13.79 -8.53 -14.63
N LEU A 145 12.97 -8.84 -15.64
CA LEU A 145 13.34 -8.64 -17.05
C LEU A 145 13.67 -7.16 -17.33
N ARG A 146 12.80 -6.24 -16.89
CA ARG A 146 13.04 -4.80 -17.07
C ARG A 146 14.30 -4.32 -16.36
N ALA A 147 14.60 -4.84 -15.17
CA ALA A 147 15.84 -4.51 -14.46
C ALA A 147 17.09 -5.01 -15.21
N GLN A 148 17.04 -6.20 -15.81
CA GLN A 148 18.14 -6.72 -16.65
C GLN A 148 18.37 -5.84 -17.88
N GLU A 149 17.29 -5.43 -18.56
CA GLU A 149 17.40 -4.52 -19.71
C GLU A 149 18.00 -3.15 -19.33
N VAL A 150 17.66 -2.62 -18.14
CA VAL A 150 18.28 -1.40 -17.61
C VAL A 150 19.79 -1.60 -17.42
N VAL A 151 20.20 -2.72 -16.81
CA VAL A 151 21.63 -3.04 -16.64
C VAL A 151 22.33 -3.16 -17.99
N SER A 152 21.75 -3.86 -18.97
CA SER A 152 22.32 -3.97 -20.30
C SER A 152 22.46 -2.61 -21.00
N ALA A 153 21.49 -1.71 -20.85
CA ALA A 153 21.57 -0.36 -21.39
C ALA A 153 22.67 0.48 -20.69
N ILE A 154 22.85 0.32 -19.37
CA ILE A 154 23.95 0.95 -18.62
C ILE A 154 25.30 0.44 -19.12
N ASP A 155 25.46 -0.89 -19.26
CA ASP A 155 26.69 -1.53 -19.74
C ASP A 155 27.07 -1.09 -21.16
N ALA A 156 26.08 -0.80 -22.00
CA ALA A 156 26.26 -0.26 -23.36
C ALA A 156 26.49 1.27 -23.42
N GLY A 157 26.43 1.98 -22.28
CA GLY A 157 26.52 3.44 -22.22
C GLY A 157 25.28 4.18 -22.75
N GLU A 158 24.16 3.47 -22.92
CA GLU A 158 22.91 3.99 -23.48
C GLU A 158 22.06 4.69 -22.41
N ILE A 159 22.57 5.80 -21.85
CA ILE A 159 21.98 6.53 -20.71
C ILE A 159 20.48 6.83 -20.90
N GLN A 160 20.11 7.37 -22.06
CA GLN A 160 18.72 7.75 -22.34
C GLN A 160 17.78 6.54 -22.39
N ARG A 161 18.28 5.40 -22.90
CA ARG A 161 17.51 4.15 -22.93
C ARG A 161 17.36 3.58 -21.52
N ALA A 162 18.42 3.56 -20.73
CA ALA A 162 18.37 3.11 -19.34
C ALA A 162 17.34 3.93 -18.54
N ARG A 163 17.36 5.26 -18.69
CA ARG A 163 16.38 6.16 -18.06
C ARG A 163 14.94 5.85 -18.49
N ALA A 164 14.70 5.73 -19.80
CA ALA A 164 13.37 5.42 -20.32
C ALA A 164 12.83 4.07 -19.81
N LEU A 165 13.70 3.08 -19.64
CA LEU A 165 13.34 1.78 -19.08
C LEU A 165 12.98 1.86 -17.59
N ILE A 166 13.70 2.65 -16.80
CA ILE A 166 13.36 2.91 -15.38
C ILE A 166 12.02 3.66 -15.29
N ASP A 167 11.80 4.66 -16.15
CA ASP A 167 10.55 5.41 -16.18
C ASP A 167 9.36 4.53 -16.58
N ARG A 168 9.53 3.64 -17.56
CA ARG A 168 8.51 2.65 -17.93
C ARG A 168 8.20 1.71 -16.76
N LYS A 169 9.23 1.14 -16.12
CA LYS A 169 9.10 0.25 -14.96
C LYS A 169 8.25 0.88 -13.86
N GLU A 170 8.47 2.16 -13.57
CA GLU A 170 7.78 2.88 -12.53
C GLU A 170 6.38 3.34 -12.96
N ARG A 171 6.28 4.08 -14.07
CA ARG A 171 5.06 4.83 -14.45
C ARG A 171 4.04 3.98 -15.18
N ASP A 172 4.48 3.03 -16.00
CA ASP A 172 3.59 2.24 -16.85
C ASP A 172 3.32 0.86 -16.26
N GLU A 173 4.29 0.30 -15.55
CA GLU A 173 4.22 -1.08 -15.05
C GLU A 173 3.86 -1.14 -13.55
N TYR A 174 4.42 -0.26 -12.71
CA TYR A 174 4.17 -0.32 -11.26
C TYR A 174 3.00 0.53 -10.79
N VAL A 175 3.07 1.85 -11.00
CA VAL A 175 2.11 2.83 -10.45
C VAL A 175 0.65 2.49 -10.79
N PRO A 176 0.28 2.15 -12.04
CA PRO A 176 -1.12 1.86 -12.38
C PRO A 176 -1.66 0.62 -11.64
N LEU A 177 -0.83 -0.43 -11.51
CA LEU A 177 -1.23 -1.63 -10.79
C LEU A 177 -1.33 -1.35 -9.28
N HIS A 178 -0.33 -0.67 -8.71
CA HIS A 178 -0.35 -0.23 -7.31
C HIS A 178 -1.63 0.56 -6.98
N ASP A 179 -1.91 1.60 -7.77
CA ASP A 179 -3.05 2.48 -7.53
C ASP A 179 -4.38 1.73 -7.66
N ARG A 180 -4.46 0.73 -8.54
CA ARG A 180 -5.64 -0.12 -8.66
C ARG A 180 -5.87 -0.99 -7.43
N LEU A 181 -4.81 -1.58 -6.86
CA LEU A 181 -4.88 -2.36 -5.62
C LEU A 181 -5.33 -1.48 -4.44
N VAL A 182 -4.74 -0.29 -4.31
CA VAL A 182 -5.12 0.70 -3.29
C VAL A 182 -6.58 1.14 -3.45
N ARG A 183 -7.01 1.41 -4.68
CA ARG A 183 -8.41 1.72 -5.01
C ARG A 183 -9.34 0.56 -4.64
N PHE A 184 -8.96 -0.69 -4.90
CA PHE A 184 -9.78 -1.86 -4.57
C PHE A 184 -10.01 -1.98 -3.07
N MET A 185 -8.96 -1.78 -2.26
CA MET A 185 -9.12 -1.74 -0.80
C MET A 185 -10.11 -0.65 -0.37
N ALA A 186 -10.04 0.55 -0.97
CA ALA A 186 -10.97 1.64 -0.68
C ALA A 186 -12.43 1.28 -1.05
N GLU A 187 -12.63 0.61 -2.19
CA GLU A 187 -13.92 0.12 -2.64
C GLU A 187 -14.48 -0.95 -1.70
N VAL A 188 -13.65 -1.88 -1.23
CA VAL A 188 -14.02 -2.89 -0.24
C VAL A 188 -14.44 -2.24 1.07
N PHE A 189 -13.67 -1.29 1.60
CA PHE A 189 -14.04 -0.59 2.84
C PHE A 189 -15.33 0.22 2.66
N GLY A 190 -15.49 0.89 1.51
CA GLY A 190 -16.71 1.59 1.15
C GLY A 190 -17.92 0.66 1.05
N TYR A 191 -17.75 -0.53 0.47
CA TYR A 191 -18.78 -1.56 0.42
C TYR A 191 -19.16 -2.03 1.82
N VAL A 192 -18.19 -2.36 2.68
CA VAL A 192 -18.45 -2.78 4.07
C VAL A 192 -19.21 -1.69 4.83
N LEU A 193 -18.75 -0.43 4.74
CA LEU A 193 -19.42 0.70 5.38
C LEU A 193 -20.86 0.87 4.91
N THR A 194 -21.07 0.86 3.60
CA THR A 194 -22.38 1.17 3.00
C THR A 194 -23.39 0.06 3.24
N GLN A 195 -22.93 -1.20 3.19
CA GLN A 195 -23.82 -2.34 3.34
C GLN A 195 -24.03 -2.73 4.81
N PHE A 196 -22.99 -2.68 5.64
CA PHE A 196 -23.00 -3.25 7.00
C PHE A 196 -22.83 -2.21 8.13
N GLY A 197 -22.55 -0.95 7.79
CA GLY A 197 -22.40 0.13 8.77
C GLY A 197 -21.00 0.26 9.38
N PRO A 198 -20.77 1.32 10.16
CA PRO A 198 -19.46 1.64 10.72
C PRO A 198 -18.99 0.62 11.77
N GLU A 199 -19.88 -0.01 12.53
CA GLU A 199 -19.51 -1.03 13.51
C GLU A 199 -18.90 -2.27 12.86
N GLU A 200 -19.45 -2.72 11.73
CA GLU A 200 -18.86 -3.83 10.99
C GLU A 200 -17.57 -3.40 10.28
N LEU A 201 -17.48 -2.17 9.75
CA LEU A 201 -16.22 -1.64 9.22
C LEU A 201 -15.11 -1.64 10.29
N TYR A 202 -15.43 -1.25 11.52
CA TYR A 202 -14.49 -1.31 12.64
C TYR A 202 -14.01 -2.75 12.91
N ARG A 203 -14.94 -3.70 13.01
CA ARG A 203 -14.60 -5.13 13.18
C ARG A 203 -13.74 -5.65 12.03
N PHE A 204 -14.09 -5.27 10.80
CA PHE A 204 -13.41 -5.67 9.58
C PHE A 204 -11.96 -5.16 9.56
N HIS A 205 -11.72 -3.89 9.91
CA HIS A 205 -10.37 -3.35 10.04
C HIS A 205 -9.57 -4.01 11.15
N ARG A 206 -10.19 -4.31 12.31
CA ARG A 206 -9.53 -5.03 13.41
C ARG A 206 -9.12 -6.44 13.01
N ALA A 207 -10.01 -7.18 12.35
CA ALA A 207 -9.71 -8.52 11.86
C ALA A 207 -8.61 -8.49 10.79
N THR A 208 -8.60 -7.46 9.93
CA THR A 208 -7.53 -7.25 8.95
C THR A 208 -6.18 -6.96 9.64
N ALA A 209 -6.19 -6.20 10.74
CA ALA A 209 -5.00 -5.95 11.54
C ALA A 209 -4.49 -7.25 12.18
N GLU A 210 -5.38 -8.06 12.76
CA GLU A 210 -5.01 -9.34 13.38
C GLU A 210 -4.35 -10.30 12.39
N GLY A 211 -4.86 -10.38 11.15
CA GLY A 211 -4.25 -11.16 10.07
C GLY A 211 -2.82 -10.73 9.69
N GLN A 212 -2.39 -9.53 10.11
CA GLN A 212 -1.06 -8.97 9.86
C GLN A 212 -0.20 -8.85 11.11
N ARG A 213 -0.71 -9.24 12.29
CA ARG A 213 -0.07 -9.04 13.60
C ARG A 213 1.37 -9.54 13.67
N GLN A 214 1.68 -10.67 13.02
CA GLN A 214 3.04 -11.22 13.00
C GLN A 214 4.07 -10.22 12.45
N GLY A 215 3.69 -9.41 11.44
CA GLY A 215 4.56 -8.36 10.89
C GLY A 215 4.79 -7.23 11.90
N PHE A 216 3.73 -6.82 12.59
CA PHE A 216 3.79 -5.80 13.65
C PHE A 216 4.67 -6.25 14.83
N GLU A 217 4.61 -7.53 15.21
CA GLU A 217 5.48 -8.11 16.24
C GLU A 217 6.96 -8.10 15.85
N GLN A 218 7.27 -8.23 14.57
CA GLN A 218 8.65 -8.10 14.07
C GLN A 218 9.14 -6.66 14.17
N TRP A 219 8.31 -5.70 13.76
CA TRP A 219 8.62 -4.28 13.90
C TRP A 219 8.77 -3.85 15.36
N GLU A 220 7.98 -4.42 16.27
CA GLU A 220 8.06 -4.12 17.70
C GLU A 220 9.41 -4.52 18.33
N ARG A 221 10.18 -5.39 17.68
CA ARG A 221 11.52 -5.81 18.14
C ARG A 221 12.63 -4.91 17.61
N LEU A 222 12.36 -4.05 16.64
CA LEU A 222 13.35 -3.16 16.07
C LEU A 222 13.67 -1.98 17.02
N PRO A 223 14.93 -1.49 17.02
CA PRO A 223 15.25 -0.17 17.54
C PRO A 223 14.44 0.91 16.81
N ALA A 224 14.07 1.99 17.51
CA ALA A 224 13.19 3.03 16.95
C ALA A 224 13.72 3.64 15.64
N ALA A 225 15.03 3.86 15.52
CA ALA A 225 15.64 4.36 14.29
C ALA A 225 15.55 3.37 13.12
N GLU A 226 15.71 2.07 13.38
CA GLU A 226 15.54 1.03 12.36
C GLU A 226 14.08 0.88 11.94
N PHE A 227 13.16 0.95 12.91
CA PHE A 227 11.73 0.96 12.62
C PHE A 227 11.30 2.19 11.81
N ALA A 228 11.83 3.37 12.13
CA ALA A 228 11.60 4.59 11.35
C ALA A 228 12.12 4.46 9.92
N ARG A 229 13.31 3.90 9.72
CA ARG A 229 13.86 3.62 8.38
C ARG A 229 13.01 2.62 7.61
N ALA A 230 12.59 1.52 8.25
CA ALA A 230 11.72 0.52 7.64
C ALA A 230 10.36 1.13 7.26
N THR A 231 9.82 2.01 8.10
CA THR A 231 8.59 2.76 7.83
C THR A 231 8.76 3.68 6.62
N VAL A 232 9.82 4.48 6.56
CA VAL A 232 10.07 5.37 5.42
C VAL A 232 10.26 4.57 4.13
N PHE A 233 10.94 3.43 4.21
CA PHE A 233 11.07 2.52 3.08
C PHE A 233 9.71 2.01 2.61
N LEU A 234 8.85 1.53 3.51
CA LEU A 234 7.49 1.09 3.21
C LEU A 234 6.68 2.22 2.54
N LEU A 235 6.68 3.41 3.14
CA LEU A 235 5.83 4.52 2.69
C LEU A 235 6.24 5.10 1.35
N LYS A 236 7.54 5.21 1.04
CA LYS A 236 7.98 5.71 -0.27
C LYS A 236 7.65 4.76 -1.43
N GLN A 237 7.42 3.46 -1.14
CA GLN A 237 6.91 2.53 -2.16
C GLN A 237 5.45 2.83 -2.54
N HIS A 238 4.68 3.55 -1.71
CA HIS A 238 3.38 4.09 -2.16
C HIS A 238 3.51 5.29 -3.12
N MET A 239 4.73 5.64 -3.55
CA MET A 239 4.97 6.65 -4.59
C MET A 239 4.53 8.07 -4.24
N GLY A 240 4.30 8.36 -2.95
CA GLY A 240 4.22 9.71 -2.42
C GLY A 240 5.60 10.22 -2.01
N PRO A 241 5.87 11.54 -2.11
CA PRO A 241 7.10 12.12 -1.56
C PRO A 241 7.10 11.96 -0.04
N ILE A 242 8.27 11.66 0.53
CA ILE A 242 8.45 11.48 1.97
C ILE A 242 9.56 12.39 2.47
N GLU A 243 9.24 13.20 3.47
CA GLU A 243 10.20 14.00 4.23
C GLU A 243 10.31 13.45 5.65
N VAL A 244 11.52 13.49 6.20
CA VAL A 244 11.83 12.97 7.53
C VAL A 244 12.60 14.02 8.32
N THR A 245 12.10 14.32 9.51
CA THR A 245 12.82 15.10 10.52
C THR A 245 12.94 14.28 11.80
N GLU A 246 13.94 14.61 12.62
CA GLU A 246 14.20 13.94 13.89
C GLU A 246 14.47 15.01 14.96
N ASP A 247 13.87 14.84 16.13
CA ASP A 247 14.18 15.57 17.35
C ASP A 247 14.58 14.59 18.47
N ASP A 248 14.78 15.06 19.70
CA ASP A 248 15.20 14.22 20.82
C ASP A 248 14.16 13.15 21.22
N GLU A 249 12.89 13.34 20.84
CA GLU A 249 11.78 12.46 21.24
C GLU A 249 11.38 11.48 20.14
N LYS A 250 11.41 11.90 18.87
CA LYS A 250 10.75 11.17 17.79
C LYS A 250 11.35 11.43 16.41
N PHE A 251 11.00 10.53 15.50
CA PHE A 251 11.07 10.74 14.06
C PHE A 251 9.70 11.24 13.59
N THR A 252 9.68 12.30 12.80
CA THR A 252 8.48 12.81 12.13
C THR A 252 8.60 12.55 10.64
N ILE A 253 7.62 11.83 10.10
CA ILE A 253 7.58 11.43 8.70
C ILE A 253 6.35 12.09 8.07
N VAL A 254 6.58 12.89 7.03
CA VAL A 254 5.54 13.64 6.33
C VAL A 254 5.41 13.08 4.91
N GLY A 255 4.20 12.66 4.56
CA GLY A 255 3.84 12.33 3.19
C GLY A 255 2.94 13.41 2.61
N ALA A 256 3.42 14.16 1.62
CA ALA A 256 2.71 15.32 1.05
C ALA A 256 2.71 15.30 -0.49
N PRO A 257 1.78 14.57 -1.14
CA PRO A 257 0.68 13.82 -0.53
C PRO A 257 1.11 12.44 0.01
N CYS A 258 0.30 11.90 0.91
CA CYS A 258 0.37 10.49 1.28
C CYS A 258 0.15 9.62 0.04
N GLY A 259 1.05 8.65 -0.19
CA GLY A 259 1.08 7.81 -1.40
C GLY A 259 -0.13 6.88 -1.59
N SER A 260 -1.05 6.80 -0.64
CA SER A 260 -2.24 5.96 -0.75
C SER A 260 -3.53 6.78 -0.62
N GLY A 261 -3.98 7.04 0.61
CA GLY A 261 -5.21 7.79 0.87
C GLY A 261 -5.18 9.24 0.35
N GLY A 262 -4.00 9.87 0.44
CA GLY A 262 -3.77 11.21 -0.10
C GLY A 262 -3.92 11.25 -1.62
N ARG A 263 -3.23 10.35 -2.32
CA ARG A 263 -3.35 10.20 -3.78
C ARG A 263 -4.77 9.89 -4.23
N LEU A 264 -5.47 8.97 -3.54
CA LEU A 264 -6.89 8.70 -3.80
C LEU A 264 -7.73 9.98 -3.68
N ARG A 265 -7.54 10.74 -2.60
CA ARG A 265 -8.26 11.99 -2.37
C ARG A 265 -8.03 13.00 -3.49
N LEU A 266 -6.77 13.20 -3.88
CA LEU A 266 -6.39 14.11 -4.96
C LEU A 266 -6.86 13.64 -6.34
N ALA A 267 -7.01 12.33 -6.54
CA ALA A 267 -7.62 11.76 -7.74
C ALA A 267 -9.15 11.97 -7.81
N GLY A 268 -9.75 12.67 -6.83
CA GLY A 268 -11.16 13.07 -6.87
C GLY A 268 -12.14 11.95 -6.52
N VAL A 269 -11.65 10.82 -5.99
CA VAL A 269 -12.47 9.61 -5.82
C VAL A 269 -13.60 9.72 -4.78
N TYR A 270 -13.62 10.81 -4.01
CA TYR A 270 -14.62 11.12 -3.00
C TYR A 270 -15.62 12.18 -3.48
N SER A 271 -15.67 12.44 -4.80
CA SER A 271 -16.55 13.41 -5.44
C SER A 271 -17.28 12.79 -6.62
N GLY A 272 -18.49 13.28 -6.91
CA GLY A 272 -19.30 12.82 -8.04
C GLY A 272 -20.22 11.63 -7.74
N PRO A 273 -20.93 11.11 -8.77
CA PRO A 273 -21.98 10.08 -8.60
C PRO A 273 -21.48 8.73 -8.07
N GLU A 274 -20.21 8.38 -8.32
CA GLU A 274 -19.57 7.13 -7.88
C GLU A 274 -18.54 7.39 -6.77
N ALA A 275 -18.73 8.45 -6.00
CA ALA A 275 -17.85 8.82 -4.90
C ALA A 275 -17.78 7.69 -3.86
N LEU A 276 -16.55 7.42 -3.38
CA LEU A 276 -16.38 6.62 -2.19
C LEU A 276 -16.96 7.36 -0.97
N PRO A 277 -17.53 6.62 0.01
CA PRO A 277 -18.12 7.25 1.17
C PRO A 277 -17.06 7.84 2.12
N PHE A 278 -17.53 8.70 3.02
CA PHE A 278 -16.81 9.08 4.22
C PHE A 278 -17.38 8.31 5.41
N VAL A 279 -16.53 8.03 6.39
CA VAL A 279 -16.97 7.66 7.74
C VAL A 279 -17.33 8.96 8.46
N GLU A 280 -18.56 9.04 8.96
CA GLU A 280 -19.08 10.19 9.69
C GLU A 280 -19.03 9.92 11.21
N GLY A 281 -18.87 10.98 12.00
CA GLY A 281 -18.81 10.93 13.45
C GLY A 281 -17.40 10.71 14.03
N ARG A 282 -17.15 11.35 15.18
CA ARG A 282 -15.89 11.21 15.91
C ARG A 282 -15.77 9.81 16.53
N GLY A 283 -14.65 9.14 16.31
CA GLY A 283 -14.35 7.87 16.95
C GLY A 283 -13.10 7.19 16.42
N PRO A 284 -12.89 5.91 16.75
CA PRO A 284 -11.68 5.16 16.38
C PRO A 284 -11.44 5.07 14.87
N LEU A 285 -12.50 4.96 14.07
CA LEU A 285 -12.39 4.91 12.60
C LEU A 285 -11.97 6.24 11.97
N THR A 286 -12.16 7.35 12.67
CA THR A 286 -11.98 8.69 12.13
C THR A 286 -10.81 9.44 12.77
N ALA A 287 -10.03 8.76 13.61
CA ALA A 287 -9.00 9.39 14.45
C ALA A 287 -9.56 10.60 15.22
N GLY A 288 -10.82 10.51 15.67
CA GLY A 288 -11.53 11.59 16.37
C GLY A 288 -11.96 12.78 15.50
N GLN A 289 -11.86 12.70 14.16
CA GLN A 289 -12.38 13.72 13.24
C GLN A 289 -13.87 13.51 12.95
N GLU A 290 -14.60 14.56 12.59
CA GLU A 290 -16.04 14.46 12.31
C GLU A 290 -16.33 13.69 11.01
N ARG A 291 -15.43 13.80 10.03
CA ARG A 291 -15.64 13.24 8.69
C ARG A 291 -14.32 12.78 8.10
N PHE A 292 -14.22 11.49 7.77
CA PHE A 292 -12.95 10.85 7.43
C PHE A 292 -13.06 9.99 6.16
N PRO A 293 -12.13 10.06 5.21
CA PRO A 293 -12.21 9.25 3.98
C PRO A 293 -12.18 7.76 4.30
N VAL A 294 -13.10 6.96 3.73
CA VAL A 294 -13.23 5.52 4.06
C VAL A 294 -11.98 4.70 3.79
N TYR A 295 -11.14 5.10 2.82
CA TYR A 295 -9.86 4.41 2.66
C TYR A 295 -8.98 4.60 3.90
N CYS A 296 -8.93 5.82 4.43
CA CYS A 296 -8.02 6.16 5.52
C CYS A 296 -8.45 5.60 6.87
N SER A 297 -9.70 5.13 7.03
CA SER A 297 -10.19 4.62 8.32
C SER A 297 -9.44 3.39 8.81
N HIS A 298 -8.73 2.67 7.93
CA HIS A 298 -7.84 1.60 8.36
C HIS A 298 -6.64 2.11 9.15
N CYS A 299 -6.13 3.31 8.85
CA CYS A 299 -4.90 3.83 9.43
C CYS A 299 -4.99 3.97 10.96
N PRO A 300 -5.98 4.65 11.57
CA PRO A 300 -6.08 4.72 13.03
C PRO A 300 -6.31 3.35 13.66
N ILE A 301 -6.98 2.41 12.98
CA ILE A 301 -7.17 1.06 13.52
C ILE A 301 -5.85 0.28 13.55
N TRP A 302 -5.12 0.25 12.43
CA TRP A 302 -3.91 -0.56 12.28
C TRP A 302 -2.71 0.04 12.99
N ASN A 303 -2.65 1.37 13.12
CA ASN A 303 -1.48 2.05 13.66
C ASN A 303 -1.60 2.37 15.16
N ASP A 304 -2.84 2.51 15.65
CA ASP A 304 -3.14 2.96 17.01
C ASP A 304 -3.94 1.92 17.79
N VAL A 305 -5.18 1.65 17.39
CA VAL A 305 -6.10 0.79 18.15
C VAL A 305 -5.55 -0.63 18.33
N ALA A 306 -5.20 -1.32 17.24
CA ALA A 306 -4.76 -2.70 17.31
C ALA A 306 -3.38 -2.83 18.02
N PRO A 307 -2.36 -2.01 17.71
CA PRO A 307 -1.10 -2.04 18.46
C PRO A 307 -1.25 -1.73 19.95
N ARG A 308 -2.18 -0.85 20.35
CA ARG A 308 -2.47 -0.63 21.77
C ARG A 308 -3.05 -1.87 22.44
N GLU A 309 -3.93 -2.59 21.77
CA GLU A 309 -4.48 -3.86 22.28
C GLU A 309 -3.39 -4.94 22.39
N TRP A 310 -2.48 -5.03 21.43
CA TRP A 310 -1.43 -6.06 21.41
C TRP A 310 -0.24 -5.74 22.32
N PHE A 311 0.20 -4.48 22.36
CA PHE A 311 1.49 -4.05 22.92
C PHE A 311 1.37 -2.94 23.97
N GLY A 312 0.16 -2.43 24.23
CA GLY A 312 -0.08 -1.34 25.17
C GLY A 312 0.25 0.06 24.64
N ARG A 313 0.65 0.20 23.37
CA ARG A 313 1.05 1.48 22.73
C ARG A 313 0.83 1.47 21.22
N PRO A 314 0.69 2.64 20.57
CA PRO A 314 0.71 2.73 19.10
C PRO A 314 2.13 2.47 18.58
N GLN A 315 2.22 1.96 17.35
CA GLN A 315 3.50 1.91 16.62
C GLN A 315 3.70 3.16 15.78
N TRP A 316 2.64 3.66 15.15
CA TRP A 316 2.66 4.93 14.41
C TRP A 316 1.63 5.88 14.98
N VAL A 317 2.09 7.03 15.48
CA VAL A 317 1.19 8.08 15.99
C VAL A 317 0.84 9.00 14.84
N LEU A 318 -0.43 8.98 14.42
CA LEU A 318 -0.92 9.84 13.35
C LEU A 318 -1.19 11.25 13.87
N GLU A 319 -0.66 12.26 13.18
CA GLU A 319 -0.92 13.67 13.46
C GLU A 319 -1.75 14.29 12.33
N ASN A 320 -3.00 14.65 12.63
CA ASN A 320 -3.94 15.21 11.67
C ASN A 320 -3.98 14.41 10.34
N PRO A 321 -4.30 13.10 10.38
CA PRO A 321 -4.31 12.28 9.17
C PRO A 321 -5.40 12.72 8.19
N SER A 322 -5.25 12.34 6.93
CA SER A 322 -6.26 12.52 5.86
C SER A 322 -6.60 13.96 5.53
N ARG A 323 -5.60 14.86 5.55
CA ARG A 323 -5.81 16.29 5.30
C ARG A 323 -6.42 16.54 3.91
N PRO A 324 -7.16 17.66 3.71
CA PRO A 324 -7.78 17.98 2.42
C PRO A 324 -6.83 18.05 1.23
N ASP A 325 -5.59 18.47 1.45
CA ASP A 325 -4.50 18.50 0.45
C ASP A 325 -3.87 17.13 0.18
N GLY A 326 -4.37 16.08 0.81
CA GLY A 326 -3.85 14.72 0.70
C GLY A 326 -2.62 14.43 1.56
N SER A 327 -2.15 15.36 2.38
CA SER A 327 -1.01 15.12 3.26
C SER A 327 -1.37 14.32 4.52
N CYS A 328 -0.39 13.57 5.01
CA CYS A 328 -0.46 12.86 6.29
C CYS A 328 0.88 13.00 7.03
N THR A 329 0.80 13.18 8.34
CA THR A 329 1.97 13.19 9.24
C THR A 329 1.87 12.02 10.20
N LEU A 330 2.99 11.33 10.40
CA LEU A 330 3.11 10.26 11.38
C LEU A 330 4.40 10.42 12.18
N HIS A 331 4.34 9.99 13.44
CA HIS A 331 5.48 9.99 14.34
C HIS A 331 5.83 8.58 14.80
N ILE A 332 7.12 8.36 14.97
CA ILE A 332 7.69 7.19 15.65
C ILE A 332 8.51 7.71 16.83
N TYR A 333 8.04 7.43 18.04
CA TYR A 333 8.72 7.85 19.26
C TYR A 333 9.92 6.94 19.55
N LYS A 334 11.04 7.55 19.97
CA LYS A 334 12.26 6.84 20.37
C LYS A 334 12.03 6.05 21.66
N ARG A 335 11.27 6.62 22.59
CA ARG A 335 10.84 5.97 23.82
C ARG A 335 9.45 5.37 23.64
N ARG A 336 9.31 4.11 24.01
CA ARG A 336 8.10 3.30 23.77
C ARG A 336 6.91 3.74 24.63
N ASP A 337 7.16 4.39 25.77
CA ASP A 337 6.17 4.92 26.69
C ASP A 337 5.75 6.39 26.40
N ALA A 338 6.45 7.07 25.50
CA ALA A 338 6.22 8.49 25.20
C ALA A 338 5.01 8.74 24.27
N ALA A 339 4.49 7.71 23.62
CA ALA A 339 3.27 7.82 22.84
C ALA A 339 2.08 7.95 23.80
N GLY A 340 1.62 9.18 24.02
CA GLY A 340 0.57 9.53 24.97
C GLY A 340 -0.77 8.76 24.83
N PRO A 341 -1.77 9.11 25.66
CA PRO A 341 -3.05 8.39 25.70
C PRO A 341 -3.76 8.42 24.34
N ALA A 342 -4.61 7.42 24.08
CA ALA A 342 -5.36 7.29 22.82
C ALA A 342 -6.19 8.56 22.51
N ALA A 343 -6.32 8.88 21.22
CA ALA A 343 -7.34 9.81 20.77
C ALA A 343 -8.71 9.21 21.15
N ARG A 344 -9.43 9.90 22.06
CA ARG A 344 -10.77 9.48 22.50
C ARG A 344 -11.82 9.77 21.46
#